data_AF-A0A4R8H880-F1
#
_entry.id   AF-A0A4R8H880-F1
#
_cell.length_a   1.000
_cell.length_b   1.000
_cell.length_c   1.000
_cell.angle_alpha   90.00
_cell.angle_beta   90.00
_cell.angle_gamma   90.00
#
_symmetry.space_group_name_H-M   'P 1'
#
loop_
_entity.id
_entity.type
_entity.pdbx_description
1 polymer ?
#
loop_
_entity_poly.entity_id
_entity_poly.type
_entity_poly.pdbx_seq_one_letter_code
_entity_poly.pdbx_strand_id
1 'polypeptide(L)'
;MDETIAYLDRYGAETIRVFLPGYTKYSPESIKFNLNLWNDLRVFIDKCRTKYEAPIALEPSRIVNLDAIISGIIKELPAAKSKLKISDKIIKVNDKELFSRVDAFNEILKAANPKLSFERTGRVEEIIIEKDRGERSGLVFDYDLSLDLVADIDRIIKSCRAKRTLLLSSQLASKRIGLGIEYLKSHNQNLVIDLLKVKSYFVGGSIMSDGLLVVDDFRKMLYQYQEELLDIDLVGERYSKLEDKFDIKVEIVG
;
A
#
# COMPACT_ATOMS: atom_id res chain seq x y z
N MET A 1 -0.60 17.26 -18.89
CA MET A 1 -1.11 16.61 -17.65
C MET A 1 -2.10 17.51 -16.92
N ASP A 2 -1.76 18.75 -16.54
CA ASP A 2 -2.71 19.66 -15.87
C ASP A 2 -4.01 19.85 -16.68
N GLU A 3 -3.90 20.10 -17.98
CA GLU A 3 -5.05 20.22 -18.88
C GLU A 3 -5.92 18.97 -18.92
N THR A 4 -5.31 17.78 -18.87
CA THR A 4 -6.02 16.49 -18.82
C THR A 4 -6.76 16.34 -17.50
N ILE A 5 -6.13 16.69 -16.38
CA ILE A 5 -6.77 16.68 -15.05
C ILE A 5 -7.94 17.67 -15.03
N ALA A 6 -7.74 18.90 -15.51
CA ALA A 6 -8.78 19.93 -15.61
C ALA A 6 -9.95 19.50 -16.49
N TYR A 7 -9.67 18.79 -17.58
CA TYR A 7 -10.69 18.21 -18.44
C TYR A 7 -11.51 17.16 -17.68
N LEU A 8 -10.86 16.19 -17.04
CA LEU A 8 -11.55 15.13 -16.28
C LEU A 8 -12.39 15.69 -15.12
N ASP A 9 -11.84 16.65 -14.38
CA ASP A 9 -12.55 17.36 -13.31
C ASP A 9 -13.79 18.09 -13.83
N ARG A 10 -13.65 18.85 -14.92
CA ARG A 10 -14.77 19.59 -15.56
C ARG A 10 -15.91 18.66 -16.00
N TYR A 11 -15.58 17.46 -16.47
CA TYR A 11 -16.56 16.47 -16.92
C TYR A 11 -17.04 15.54 -15.80
N GLY A 12 -16.74 15.86 -14.54
CA GLY A 12 -17.31 15.18 -13.37
C GLY A 12 -16.73 13.79 -13.11
N ALA A 13 -15.45 13.57 -13.40
CA ALA A 13 -14.79 12.33 -13.01
C ALA A 13 -14.87 12.11 -11.49
N GLU A 14 -15.37 10.95 -11.05
CA GLU A 14 -15.46 10.62 -9.62
C GLU A 14 -14.10 10.62 -8.93
N THR A 15 -13.08 10.12 -9.63
CA THR A 15 -11.69 10.11 -9.18
C THR A 15 -10.76 10.21 -10.38
N ILE A 16 -9.55 10.74 -10.16
CA ILE A 16 -8.49 10.83 -11.16
C ILE A 16 -7.29 10.05 -10.62
N ARG A 17 -6.81 9.05 -11.37
CA ARG A 17 -5.64 8.26 -11.01
C ARG A 17 -4.48 8.64 -11.92
N VAL A 18 -3.37 9.06 -11.31
CA VAL A 18 -2.12 9.36 -12.00
C VAL A 18 -1.11 8.30 -11.60
N PHE A 19 -0.52 7.64 -12.59
CA PHE A 19 0.49 6.62 -12.35
C PHE A 19 1.88 7.25 -12.50
N LEU A 20 2.76 6.97 -11.55
CA LEU A 20 4.18 7.25 -11.68
C LEU A 20 4.70 6.46 -12.89
N PRO A 21 5.41 7.12 -13.80
CA PRO A 21 5.96 6.43 -14.95
C PRO A 21 7.00 5.41 -14.48
N GLY A 22 7.14 4.35 -15.28
CA GLY A 22 8.13 3.30 -15.09
C GLY A 22 8.81 2.94 -16.41
N TYR A 23 10.05 2.49 -16.32
CA TYR A 23 10.81 1.93 -17.43
C TYR A 23 11.58 0.71 -16.96
N THR A 24 11.87 -0.20 -17.88
CA THR A 24 12.68 -1.40 -17.62
C THR A 24 14.16 -1.11 -17.92
N LYS A 25 15.08 -1.98 -17.50
CA LYS A 25 16.48 -1.84 -17.92
C LYS A 25 16.69 -1.99 -19.44
N TYR A 26 15.71 -2.58 -20.14
CA TYR A 26 15.69 -2.80 -21.58
C TYR A 26 15.09 -1.64 -22.38
N SER A 27 14.51 -0.64 -21.70
CA SER A 27 13.94 0.54 -22.35
C SER A 27 15.03 1.37 -23.06
N PRO A 28 14.72 2.01 -24.20
CA PRO A 28 15.62 2.96 -24.84
C PRO A 28 16.02 4.10 -23.89
N GLU A 29 17.26 4.59 -23.99
CA GLU A 29 17.76 5.65 -23.10
C GLU A 29 16.92 6.93 -23.19
N SER A 30 16.35 7.21 -24.37
CA SER A 30 15.50 8.37 -24.63
C SER A 30 14.21 8.42 -23.81
N ILE A 31 13.77 7.30 -23.24
CA ILE A 31 12.57 7.23 -22.39
C ILE A 31 12.89 6.98 -20.92
N LYS A 32 14.17 6.79 -20.58
CA LYS A 32 14.60 6.71 -19.18
C LYS A 32 14.64 8.11 -18.59
N PHE A 33 14.17 8.23 -17.36
CA PHE A 33 14.11 9.49 -16.64
C PHE A 33 14.79 9.34 -15.28
N ASN A 34 15.20 10.47 -14.71
CA ASN A 34 15.71 10.48 -13.35
C ASN A 34 14.56 10.24 -12.36
N LEU A 35 14.77 9.39 -11.36
CA LEU A 35 13.77 9.07 -10.33
C LEU A 35 13.34 10.29 -9.50
N ASN A 36 14.08 11.40 -9.52
CA ASN A 36 13.65 12.69 -8.98
C ASN A 36 12.32 13.17 -9.60
N LEU A 37 12.01 12.78 -10.85
CA LEU A 37 10.73 13.03 -11.49
C LEU A 37 9.55 12.55 -10.63
N TRP A 38 9.71 11.47 -9.85
CA TRP A 38 8.64 11.01 -8.96
C TRP A 38 8.33 12.00 -7.84
N ASN A 39 9.33 12.72 -7.32
CA ASN A 39 9.11 13.78 -6.34
C ASN A 39 8.50 15.01 -7.00
N ASP A 40 8.95 15.36 -8.20
CA ASP A 40 8.37 16.47 -8.96
C ASP A 40 6.89 16.22 -9.28
N LEU A 41 6.55 14.98 -9.67
CA LEU A 41 5.16 14.55 -9.87
C LEU A 41 4.34 14.60 -8.59
N ARG A 42 4.89 14.19 -7.44
CA ARG A 42 4.19 14.32 -6.14
C ARG A 42 3.84 15.77 -5.84
N VAL A 43 4.82 16.67 -5.93
CA VAL A 43 4.63 18.11 -5.68
C VAL A 43 3.62 18.71 -6.67
N PHE A 44 3.66 18.29 -7.93
CA PHE A 44 2.69 18.71 -8.93
C PHE A 44 1.26 18.24 -8.57
N ILE A 45 1.09 16.95 -8.22
CA ILE A 45 -0.22 16.41 -7.86
C ILE A 45 -0.77 17.01 -6.58
N ASP A 46 0.08 17.31 -5.59
CA ASP A 46 -0.35 17.99 -4.36
C ASP A 46 -0.92 19.38 -4.65
N LYS A 47 -0.35 20.12 -5.62
CA LYS A 47 -0.93 21.38 -6.10
C LYS A 47 -2.25 21.15 -6.83
N CYS A 48 -2.36 20.11 -7.66
CA CYS A 48 -3.61 19.77 -8.35
C CYS A 48 -4.74 19.44 -7.37
N ARG A 49 -4.45 18.73 -6.27
CA ARG A 49 -5.43 18.40 -5.20
C ARG A 49 -6.00 19.64 -4.50
N THR A 50 -5.28 20.76 -4.50
CA THR A 50 -5.81 22.04 -3.99
C THR A 50 -6.58 22.85 -5.03
N LYS A 51 -6.44 22.50 -6.31
CA LYS A 51 -6.97 23.26 -7.45
C LYS A 51 -8.27 22.66 -8.01
N TYR A 52 -8.40 21.34 -7.99
CA TYR A 52 -9.52 20.60 -8.59
C TYR A 52 -10.40 19.94 -7.53
N GLU A 53 -11.67 19.73 -7.84
CA GLU A 53 -12.64 19.12 -6.92
C GLU A 53 -12.51 17.59 -6.89
N ALA A 54 -12.27 16.97 -8.05
CA ALA A 54 -12.15 15.52 -8.17
C ALA A 54 -10.96 14.99 -7.33
N PRO A 55 -11.16 13.97 -6.48
CA PRO A 55 -10.07 13.29 -5.78
C PRO A 55 -8.99 12.78 -6.72
N ILE A 56 -7.73 13.16 -6.46
CA ILE A 56 -6.58 12.75 -7.28
C ILE A 56 -5.67 11.81 -6.50
N ALA A 57 -5.56 10.56 -6.97
CA ALA A 57 -4.64 9.57 -6.44
C ALA A 57 -3.36 9.50 -7.29
N LEU A 58 -2.20 9.41 -6.63
CA LEU A 58 -0.92 9.14 -7.28
C LEU A 58 -0.44 7.75 -6.91
N GLU A 59 -0.19 6.91 -7.91
CA GLU A 59 0.15 5.50 -7.71
C GLU A 59 1.54 5.15 -8.25
N PRO A 60 2.34 4.36 -7.51
CA PRO A 60 2.08 3.85 -6.16
C PRO A 60 2.11 4.97 -5.09
N SER A 61 1.19 4.87 -4.12
CA SER A 61 1.11 5.80 -2.99
C SER A 61 2.32 5.66 -2.06
N ARG A 62 2.81 6.80 -1.54
CA ARG A 62 3.91 6.83 -0.58
C ARG A 62 3.37 6.62 0.84
N ILE A 63 3.30 5.36 1.26
CA ILE A 63 2.83 5.00 2.60
C ILE A 63 3.99 5.07 3.61
N VAL A 64 3.82 5.88 4.65
CA VAL A 64 4.80 6.05 5.74
C VAL A 64 4.26 5.61 7.10
N ASN A 65 2.95 5.56 7.27
CA ASN A 65 2.19 5.09 8.43
C ASN A 65 0.87 4.44 7.95
N LEU A 66 0.06 3.88 8.86
CA LEU A 66 -1.25 3.30 8.55
C LEU A 66 -2.42 4.21 8.92
N ASP A 67 -2.16 5.46 9.33
CA ASP A 67 -3.22 6.39 9.75
C ASP A 67 -4.27 6.60 8.65
N ALA A 68 -5.56 6.44 8.98
CA ALA A 68 -6.66 6.58 8.04
C ALA A 68 -6.96 8.05 7.70
N ILE A 69 -6.02 8.70 7.00
CA ILE A 69 -6.11 10.08 6.55
C ILE A 69 -6.88 10.15 5.24
N ILE A 70 -7.95 10.95 5.22
CA ILE A 70 -8.76 11.18 4.02
C ILE A 70 -7.90 11.87 2.94
N SER A 71 -7.73 11.22 1.79
CA SER A 71 -6.99 11.76 0.63
C SER A 71 -7.91 12.47 -0.38
N GLY A 72 -9.21 12.26 -0.30
CA GLY A 72 -10.20 12.93 -1.14
C GLY A 72 -11.64 12.63 -0.71
N ILE A 73 -12.58 13.43 -1.20
CA ILE A 73 -14.01 13.24 -0.99
C ILE A 73 -14.70 13.39 -2.35
N ILE A 74 -15.39 12.36 -2.80
CA ILE A 74 -16.11 12.34 -4.08
C ILE A 74 -17.37 13.19 -3.95
N LYS A 75 -17.56 14.11 -4.91
CA LYS A 75 -18.73 14.99 -4.98
C LYS A 75 -20.03 14.20 -5.08
N GLU A 76 -21.13 14.78 -4.57
CA GLU A 76 -22.49 14.22 -4.58
C GLU A 76 -22.68 12.90 -3.80
N LEU A 77 -21.62 12.28 -3.29
CA LEU A 77 -21.69 11.10 -2.43
C LEU A 77 -21.89 11.48 -0.95
N PRO A 78 -22.38 10.54 -0.10
CA PRO A 78 -22.76 10.81 1.28
C PRO A 78 -21.77 11.64 2.11
N ALA A 79 -20.48 11.37 2.01
CA ALA A 79 -19.44 12.07 2.76
C ALA A 79 -19.26 13.53 2.33
N ALA A 80 -19.59 13.90 1.09
CA ALA A 80 -19.52 15.28 0.62
C ALA A 80 -20.54 16.20 1.31
N LYS A 81 -21.64 15.63 1.84
CA LYS A 81 -22.66 16.34 2.61
C LYS A 81 -22.26 16.53 4.09
N SER A 82 -21.13 15.95 4.49
CA SER A 82 -20.64 15.96 5.87
C SER A 82 -19.67 17.14 6.11
N LYS A 83 -19.24 17.34 7.37
CA LYS A 83 -18.21 18.33 7.73
C LYS A 83 -16.77 17.84 7.52
N LEU A 84 -16.58 16.62 7.03
CA LEU A 84 -15.26 16.02 6.82
C LEU A 84 -14.49 16.79 5.74
N LYS A 85 -13.17 16.78 5.89
CA LYS A 85 -12.24 17.45 4.98
C LYS A 85 -11.08 16.51 4.66
N ILE A 86 -10.43 16.79 3.53
CA ILE A 86 -9.15 16.19 3.19
C ILE A 86 -8.17 16.47 4.35
N SER A 87 -7.33 15.49 4.68
CA SER A 87 -6.39 15.48 5.80
C SER A 87 -6.98 15.23 7.19
N ASP A 88 -8.31 15.10 7.34
CA ASP A 88 -8.86 14.56 8.58
C ASP A 88 -8.41 13.11 8.77
N LYS A 89 -7.99 12.78 10.01
CA LYS A 89 -7.60 11.42 10.39
C LYS A 89 -8.79 10.72 11.02
N ILE A 90 -9.33 9.68 10.38
CA ILE A 90 -10.35 8.83 11.01
C ILE A 90 -9.64 7.94 12.05
N ILE A 91 -10.12 7.95 13.29
CA ILE A 91 -9.56 7.16 14.39
C ILE A 91 -10.45 5.95 14.68
N LYS A 92 -11.78 6.15 14.64
CA LYS A 92 -12.76 5.09 14.91
C LYS A 92 -13.91 5.12 13.91
N VAL A 93 -14.43 3.93 13.63
CA VAL A 93 -15.71 3.72 12.94
C VAL A 93 -16.61 2.96 13.90
N ASN A 94 -17.70 3.58 14.30
CA ASN A 94 -18.51 3.24 15.46
C ASN A 94 -17.59 3.14 16.69
N ASP A 95 -17.60 2.00 17.38
CA ASP A 95 -16.76 1.75 18.55
C ASP A 95 -15.44 1.03 18.22
N LYS A 96 -15.16 0.78 16.93
CA LYS A 96 -13.96 0.04 16.48
C LYS A 96 -12.80 0.97 16.19
N GLU A 97 -11.65 0.69 16.79
CA GLU A 97 -10.38 1.32 16.43
C GLU A 97 -9.87 0.78 15.10
N LEU A 98 -9.28 1.68 14.32
CA LEU A 98 -8.83 1.39 12.97
C LEU A 98 -7.35 0.98 12.95
N PHE A 99 -7.07 -0.11 12.25
CA PHE A 99 -5.70 -0.53 11.98
C PHE A 99 -5.05 0.26 10.84
N SER A 100 -5.80 0.48 9.76
CA SER A 100 -5.27 1.05 8.51
C SER A 100 -6.29 1.82 7.70
N ARG A 101 -5.86 2.44 6.60
CA ARG A 101 -6.77 3.06 5.62
C ARG A 101 -7.71 2.04 4.99
N VAL A 102 -7.20 0.84 4.68
CA VAL A 102 -8.03 -0.26 4.14
C VAL A 102 -9.08 -0.69 5.15
N ASP A 103 -8.71 -0.83 6.42
CA ASP A 103 -9.66 -1.15 7.49
C ASP A 103 -10.73 -0.06 7.62
N ALA A 104 -10.33 1.22 7.62
CA ALA A 104 -11.26 2.35 7.64
C ALA A 104 -12.28 2.30 6.48
N PHE A 105 -11.78 2.10 5.26
CA PHE A 105 -12.63 1.99 4.07
C PHE A 105 -13.65 0.85 4.21
N ASN A 106 -13.19 -0.34 4.58
CA ASN A 106 -14.03 -1.53 4.71
C ASN A 106 -15.09 -1.38 5.82
N GLU A 107 -14.69 -0.84 6.98
CA GLU A 107 -15.59 -0.60 8.12
C GLU A 107 -16.67 0.43 7.79
N ILE A 108 -16.33 1.47 7.05
CA ILE A 108 -17.27 2.49 6.60
C ILE A 108 -18.22 1.92 5.54
N LEU A 109 -17.69 1.19 4.56
CA LEU A 109 -18.47 0.59 3.47
C LEU A 109 -19.54 -0.36 4.03
N LYS A 110 -19.14 -1.27 4.93
CA LYS A 110 -20.02 -2.32 5.46
C LYS A 110 -21.12 -1.82 6.41
N ALA A 111 -21.01 -0.61 6.95
CA ALA A 111 -21.95 -0.07 7.93
C ALA A 111 -23.05 0.76 7.27
N ALA A 112 -24.27 0.74 7.83
CA ALA A 112 -25.27 1.77 7.57
C ALA A 112 -25.09 2.89 8.59
N ASN A 113 -25.22 4.14 8.16
CA ASN A 113 -25.05 5.32 9.01
C ASN A 113 -23.84 5.26 9.96
N PRO A 114 -22.61 4.99 9.47
CA PRO A 114 -21.45 4.84 10.35
C PRO A 114 -21.18 6.12 11.13
N LYS A 115 -20.98 5.96 12.45
CA LYS A 115 -20.48 7.02 13.33
C LYS A 115 -18.96 7.07 13.21
N LEU A 116 -18.39 8.20 12.83
CA LEU A 116 -16.94 8.38 12.71
C LEU A 116 -16.43 9.28 13.82
N SER A 117 -15.36 8.86 14.49
CA SER A 117 -14.52 9.75 15.28
C SER A 117 -13.30 10.12 14.46
N PHE A 118 -13.07 11.42 14.25
CA PHE A 118 -11.96 11.92 13.45
C PHE A 118 -11.19 13.01 14.19
N GLU A 119 -9.91 13.12 13.90
CA GLU A 119 -9.04 14.17 14.42
C GLU A 119 -8.77 15.22 13.37
N ARG A 120 -8.96 16.48 13.75
CA ARG A 120 -8.57 17.66 13.00
C ARG A 120 -7.79 18.59 13.91
N THR A 121 -6.55 18.91 13.54
CA THR A 121 -5.69 19.85 14.29
C THR A 121 -5.57 19.49 15.78
N GLY A 122 -5.45 18.19 16.11
CA GLY A 122 -5.33 17.69 17.49
C GLY A 122 -6.64 17.61 18.28
N ARG A 123 -7.79 17.96 17.69
CA ARG A 123 -9.11 17.83 18.33
C ARG A 123 -9.87 16.66 17.73
N VAL A 124 -10.46 15.86 18.61
CA VAL A 124 -11.33 14.74 18.21
C VAL A 124 -12.77 15.24 18.11
N GLU A 125 -13.40 14.97 16.98
CA GLU A 125 -14.79 15.27 16.69
C GLU A 125 -15.53 14.01 16.24
N GLU A 126 -16.85 14.04 16.33
CA GLU A 126 -17.71 12.96 15.84
C GLU A 126 -18.66 13.44 14.75
N ILE A 127 -19.03 12.52 13.85
CA ILE A 127 -20.05 12.71 12.81
C ILE A 127 -20.70 11.38 12.43
N ILE A 128 -21.92 11.41 11.90
CA ILE A 128 -22.56 10.26 11.25
C ILE A 128 -22.61 10.55 9.76
N ILE A 129 -22.20 9.59 8.93
CA ILE A 129 -22.39 9.67 7.47
C ILE A 129 -23.71 8.98 7.12
N GLU A 130 -24.70 9.74 6.67
CA GLU A 130 -25.99 9.18 6.26
C GLU A 130 -25.84 8.39 4.95
N LYS A 131 -25.93 7.06 5.04
CA LYS A 131 -25.81 6.14 3.91
C LYS A 131 -26.35 4.75 4.24
N ASP A 132 -26.70 3.99 3.22
CA ASP A 132 -27.09 2.59 3.38
C ASP A 132 -25.89 1.66 3.61
N ARG A 133 -26.20 0.47 4.12
CA ARG A 133 -25.22 -0.62 4.26
C ARG A 133 -24.68 -1.00 2.88
N GLY A 134 -23.36 -1.04 2.72
CA GLY A 134 -22.71 -1.39 1.45
C GLY A 134 -22.67 -0.24 0.43
N GLU A 135 -23.33 0.89 0.71
CA GLU A 135 -23.22 2.08 -0.12
C GLU A 135 -21.86 2.75 0.07
N ARG A 136 -21.26 3.24 -1.02
CA ARG A 136 -20.00 4.00 -0.98
C ARG A 136 -20.23 5.32 -0.25
N SER A 137 -19.42 5.62 0.76
CA SER A 137 -19.47 6.92 1.44
C SER A 137 -18.95 8.06 0.54
N GLY A 138 -18.06 7.76 -0.40
CA GLY A 138 -17.33 8.77 -1.17
C GLY A 138 -16.05 9.28 -0.51
N LEU A 139 -15.68 8.77 0.68
CA LEU A 139 -14.33 8.99 1.22
C LEU A 139 -13.31 8.20 0.42
N VAL A 140 -12.20 8.86 0.07
CA VAL A 140 -11.07 8.27 -0.65
C VAL A 140 -9.87 8.19 0.30
N PHE A 141 -9.23 7.03 0.28
CA PHE A 141 -8.00 6.77 1.02
C PHE A 141 -6.97 6.14 0.08
N ASP A 142 -5.70 6.41 0.31
CA ASP A 142 -4.62 5.70 -0.39
C ASP A 142 -4.54 4.25 0.11
N TYR A 143 -4.52 3.27 -0.80
CA TYR A 143 -4.43 1.86 -0.41
C TYR A 143 -3.09 1.56 0.29
N ASP A 144 -3.16 0.98 1.49
CA ASP A 144 -2.01 0.59 2.29
C ASP A 144 -1.94 -0.92 2.58
N LEU A 145 -2.47 -1.38 3.71
CA LEU A 145 -2.31 -2.74 4.23
C LEU A 145 -3.61 -3.20 4.88
N SER A 146 -4.13 -4.37 4.51
CA SER A 146 -5.29 -4.97 5.17
C SER A 146 -4.90 -5.72 6.45
N LEU A 147 -5.83 -5.78 7.41
CA LEU A 147 -5.68 -6.65 8.57
C LEU A 147 -5.64 -8.13 8.18
N ASP A 148 -6.38 -8.52 7.14
CA ASP A 148 -6.42 -9.91 6.67
C ASP A 148 -5.04 -10.39 6.23
N LEU A 149 -4.29 -9.58 5.49
CA LEU A 149 -2.92 -9.90 5.07
C LEU A 149 -1.99 -10.07 6.29
N VAL A 150 -2.14 -9.22 7.30
CA VAL A 150 -1.35 -9.31 8.54
C VAL A 150 -1.71 -10.55 9.35
N ALA A 151 -3.00 -10.88 9.43
CA ALA A 151 -3.50 -12.09 10.07
C ALA A 151 -3.03 -13.36 9.34
N ASP A 152 -2.94 -13.33 8.01
CA ASP A 152 -2.41 -14.43 7.21
C ASP A 152 -0.92 -14.67 7.46
N ILE A 153 -0.12 -13.60 7.52
CA ILE A 153 1.29 -13.69 7.90
C ILE A 153 1.43 -14.34 9.29
N ASP A 154 0.67 -13.87 10.29
CA ASP A 154 0.71 -14.42 11.65
C ASP A 154 0.27 -15.89 11.71
N ARG A 155 -0.80 -16.23 10.99
CA ARG A 155 -1.29 -17.61 10.86
C ARG A 155 -0.22 -18.54 10.29
N ILE A 156 0.47 -18.11 9.22
CA ILE A 156 1.53 -18.88 8.60
C ILE A 156 2.69 -19.10 9.58
N ILE A 157 3.16 -18.04 10.23
CA ILE A 157 4.27 -18.13 11.20
C ILE A 157 3.94 -19.12 12.33
N LYS A 158 2.73 -19.03 12.89
CA LYS A 158 2.24 -19.94 13.93
C LYS A 158 2.16 -21.38 13.43
N SER A 159 1.67 -21.59 12.21
CA SER A 159 1.54 -22.93 11.63
C SER A 159 2.90 -23.63 11.44
N CYS A 160 3.93 -22.86 11.08
CA CYS A 160 5.29 -23.36 10.92
C CYS A 160 6.05 -23.53 12.24
N ARG A 161 5.48 -23.05 13.38
CA ARG A 161 6.16 -22.98 14.68
C ARG A 161 7.55 -22.34 14.59
N ALA A 162 7.69 -21.37 13.68
CA ALA A 162 8.98 -20.78 13.37
C ALA A 162 9.46 -19.91 14.54
N LYS A 163 10.67 -20.19 15.04
CA LYS A 163 11.31 -19.36 16.10
C LYS A 163 11.78 -18.01 15.56
N ARG A 164 12.10 -17.97 14.27
CA ARG A 164 12.54 -16.79 13.52
C ARG A 164 12.01 -16.90 12.10
N THR A 165 11.47 -15.81 11.57
CA THR A 165 10.87 -15.76 10.24
C THR A 165 11.61 -14.74 9.38
N LEU A 166 11.90 -15.09 8.13
CA LEU A 166 12.41 -14.17 7.13
C LEU A 166 11.27 -13.85 6.14
N LEU A 167 10.91 -12.57 6.04
CA LEU A 167 9.89 -12.10 5.11
C LEU A 167 10.58 -11.34 3.98
N LEU A 168 10.28 -11.69 2.73
CA LEU A 168 10.77 -11.02 1.54
C LEU A 168 9.63 -10.23 0.89
N SER A 169 9.87 -8.96 0.57
CA SER A 169 8.87 -8.09 -0.05
C SER A 169 9.47 -7.25 -1.16
N SER A 170 8.63 -6.75 -2.08
CA SER A 170 9.09 -5.77 -3.07
C SER A 170 9.56 -4.47 -2.41
N GLN A 171 10.35 -3.68 -3.14
CA GLN A 171 10.81 -2.39 -2.65
C GLN A 171 9.65 -1.44 -2.30
N LEU A 172 8.55 -1.47 -3.06
CA LEU A 172 7.37 -0.64 -2.81
C LEU A 172 6.53 -1.15 -1.63
N ALA A 173 6.38 -2.47 -1.49
CA ALA A 173 5.59 -3.07 -0.42
C ALA A 173 6.29 -3.03 0.94
N SER A 174 7.63 -3.06 0.96
CA SER A 174 8.41 -3.24 2.19
C SER A 174 8.07 -2.29 3.33
N LYS A 175 7.80 -1.01 3.04
CA LYS A 175 7.45 -0.06 4.12
C LYS A 175 6.10 -0.42 4.75
N ARG A 176 5.12 -0.83 3.94
CA ARG A 176 3.78 -1.25 4.40
C ARG A 176 3.87 -2.54 5.20
N ILE A 177 4.56 -3.54 4.66
CA ILE A 177 4.79 -4.81 5.36
C ILE A 177 5.53 -4.61 6.68
N GLY A 178 6.54 -3.73 6.72
CA GLY A 178 7.23 -3.37 7.94
C GLY A 178 6.29 -2.82 9.03
N LEU A 179 5.31 -1.98 8.66
CA LEU A 179 4.30 -1.47 9.60
C LEU A 179 3.40 -2.60 10.13
N GLY A 180 3.02 -3.56 9.27
CA GLY A 180 2.29 -4.77 9.69
C GLY A 180 3.09 -5.65 10.65
N ILE A 181 4.39 -5.82 10.41
CA ILE A 181 5.29 -6.57 11.31
C ILE A 181 5.37 -5.89 12.68
N GLU A 182 5.50 -4.57 12.75
CA GLU A 182 5.52 -3.85 14.02
C GLU A 182 4.20 -4.00 14.79
N TYR A 183 3.05 -4.04 14.08
CA TYR A 183 1.77 -4.38 14.69
C TYR A 183 1.74 -5.82 15.23
N LEU A 184 2.30 -6.81 14.52
CA LEU A 184 2.38 -8.18 15.05
C LEU A 184 3.25 -8.25 16.31
N LYS A 185 4.40 -7.57 16.30
CA LYS A 185 5.33 -7.53 17.45
C LYS A 185 4.72 -6.85 18.67
N SER A 186 3.85 -5.84 18.49
CA SER A 186 3.17 -5.20 19.63
C SER A 186 2.19 -6.14 20.33
N HIS A 187 1.69 -7.17 19.64
CA HIS A 187 0.82 -8.22 20.18
C HIS A 187 1.57 -9.51 20.58
N ASN A 188 2.82 -9.67 20.13
CA ASN A 188 3.69 -10.79 20.49
C ASN A 188 5.17 -10.36 20.51
N GLN A 189 5.67 -9.96 21.68
CA GLN A 189 7.04 -9.42 21.83
C GLN A 189 8.16 -10.45 21.55
N ASN A 190 7.84 -11.75 21.58
CA ASN A 190 8.81 -12.82 21.33
C ASN A 190 8.96 -13.14 19.82
N LEU A 191 8.19 -12.46 18.96
CA LEU A 191 8.17 -12.71 17.53
C LEU A 191 9.39 -12.08 16.83
N VAL A 192 10.28 -12.92 16.31
CA VAL A 192 11.45 -12.47 15.53
C VAL A 192 11.14 -12.58 14.04
N ILE A 193 10.93 -11.43 13.39
CA ILE A 193 10.74 -11.33 11.94
C ILE A 193 11.78 -10.37 11.35
N ASP A 194 12.56 -10.87 10.40
CA ASP A 194 13.43 -10.08 9.55
C ASP A 194 12.74 -9.76 8.23
N LEU A 195 12.87 -8.53 7.74
CA LEU A 195 12.27 -8.08 6.48
C LEU A 195 13.35 -7.73 5.46
N LEU A 196 13.38 -8.45 4.33
CA LEU A 196 14.26 -8.15 3.21
C LEU A 196 13.50 -7.48 2.05
N LYS A 197 14.17 -6.49 1.46
CA LYS A 197 13.70 -5.74 0.29
C LYS A 197 14.28 -6.36 -0.96
N VAL A 198 13.42 -7.01 -1.74
CA VAL A 198 13.80 -7.64 -3.00
C VAL A 198 13.70 -6.61 -4.13
N LYS A 199 14.84 -6.37 -4.80
CA LYS A 199 14.91 -5.56 -6.01
C LYS A 199 14.49 -6.40 -7.21
N SER A 200 13.84 -5.79 -8.20
CA SER A 200 13.65 -6.45 -9.50
C SER A 200 14.96 -6.39 -10.28
N TYR A 201 15.71 -7.48 -10.30
CA TYR A 201 16.91 -7.63 -11.13
C TYR A 201 16.56 -8.09 -12.54
N PHE A 202 15.52 -8.91 -12.67
CA PHE A 202 15.05 -9.40 -13.96
C PHE A 202 14.55 -8.25 -14.84
N VAL A 203 13.53 -7.50 -14.41
CA VAL A 203 13.00 -6.35 -15.17
C VAL A 203 13.91 -5.13 -15.02
N GLY A 204 14.32 -4.81 -13.80
CA GLY A 204 15.17 -3.66 -13.50
C GLY A 204 14.58 -2.31 -13.95
N GLY A 205 15.43 -1.29 -14.02
CA GLY A 205 15.03 0.07 -14.35
C GLY A 205 14.38 0.79 -13.15
N SER A 206 13.32 1.55 -13.40
CA SER A 206 12.57 2.28 -12.37
C SER A 206 11.36 1.50 -11.82
N ILE A 207 11.04 0.34 -12.41
CA ILE A 207 9.96 -0.52 -11.95
C ILE A 207 10.40 -1.25 -10.66
N MET A 208 9.77 -0.89 -9.55
CA MET A 208 10.06 -1.40 -8.20
C MET A 208 9.08 -2.49 -7.71
N SER A 209 8.34 -3.05 -8.69
CA SER A 209 7.35 -4.14 -8.68
C SER A 209 5.95 -3.86 -8.12
N ASP A 210 4.98 -4.11 -9.02
CA ASP A 210 3.62 -4.62 -8.80
C ASP A 210 3.49 -5.90 -9.68
N GLY A 211 3.67 -7.09 -9.07
CA GLY A 211 3.56 -8.39 -9.78
C GLY A 211 4.72 -8.82 -10.71
N LEU A 212 5.87 -8.12 -10.70
CA LEU A 212 6.97 -8.36 -11.66
C LEU A 212 8.27 -8.89 -11.03
N LEU A 213 8.23 -9.33 -9.76
CA LEU A 213 9.35 -10.06 -9.16
C LEU A 213 9.28 -11.52 -9.59
N VAL A 214 10.41 -12.05 -10.06
CA VAL A 214 10.54 -13.47 -10.40
C VAL A 214 11.32 -14.21 -9.31
N VAL A 215 11.22 -15.54 -9.27
CA VAL A 215 11.94 -16.38 -8.30
C VAL A 215 13.44 -16.07 -8.23
N ASP A 216 14.07 -15.76 -9.37
CA ASP A 216 15.49 -15.38 -9.42
C ASP A 216 15.82 -14.10 -8.65
N ASP A 217 14.89 -13.13 -8.57
CA ASP A 217 15.07 -11.91 -7.79
C ASP A 217 15.15 -12.23 -6.28
N PHE A 218 14.26 -13.12 -5.81
CA PHE A 218 14.25 -13.59 -4.41
C PHE A 218 15.50 -14.40 -4.09
N ARG A 219 15.92 -15.29 -5.00
CA ARG A 219 17.14 -16.09 -4.88
C ARG A 219 18.37 -15.20 -4.67
N LYS A 220 18.56 -14.21 -5.54
CA LYS A 220 19.68 -13.24 -5.42
C LYS A 220 19.69 -12.57 -4.05
N MET A 221 18.52 -12.25 -3.52
CA MET A 221 18.42 -11.64 -2.19
C MET A 221 18.77 -12.61 -1.06
N LEU A 222 18.28 -13.86 -1.13
CA LEU A 222 18.60 -14.90 -0.14
C LEU A 222 20.09 -15.22 -0.11
N TYR A 223 20.75 -15.26 -1.26
CA TYR A 223 22.20 -15.46 -1.33
C TYR A 223 22.99 -14.33 -0.69
N GLN A 224 22.59 -13.07 -0.92
CA GLN A 224 23.22 -11.92 -0.28
C GLN A 224 23.00 -11.94 1.24
N TYR A 225 21.89 -12.52 1.71
CA TYR A 225 21.61 -12.64 3.14
C TYR A 225 22.42 -13.76 3.83
N GLN A 226 22.80 -14.82 3.10
CA GLN A 226 23.54 -15.96 3.66
C GLN A 226 25.07 -15.91 3.51
N GLU A 227 25.62 -14.87 2.85
CA GLU A 227 27.03 -14.73 2.47
C GLU A 227 27.63 -15.93 1.71
N GLU A 228 27.64 -15.79 0.37
CA GLU A 228 28.44 -16.52 -0.65
C GLU A 228 28.24 -18.04 -0.80
N LEU A 229 27.59 -18.46 -1.91
CA LEU A 229 28.19 -19.31 -2.96
C LEU A 229 27.17 -19.81 -4.02
N LEU A 230 27.65 -19.79 -5.27
CA LEU A 230 27.23 -20.52 -6.48
C LEU A 230 26.06 -20.01 -7.35
N ASP A 231 26.38 -19.98 -8.64
CA ASP A 231 25.64 -19.46 -9.77
C ASP A 231 24.81 -20.58 -10.42
N ILE A 232 23.48 -20.45 -10.44
CA ILE A 232 22.55 -21.32 -11.18
C ILE A 232 21.38 -20.46 -11.65
N ASP A 233 21.04 -20.59 -12.93
CA ASP A 233 19.89 -19.95 -13.57
C ASP A 233 18.57 -20.63 -13.17
N LEU A 234 17.64 -19.88 -12.58
CA LEU A 234 16.30 -20.36 -12.19
C LEU A 234 15.18 -19.50 -12.82
N VAL A 235 15.41 -18.89 -13.98
CA VAL A 235 14.35 -18.18 -14.70
C VAL A 235 13.23 -19.17 -15.06
N GLY A 236 12.02 -18.95 -14.55
CA GLY A 236 10.84 -19.79 -14.82
C GLY A 236 10.62 -20.95 -13.85
N GLU A 237 11.30 -20.96 -12.70
CA GLU A 237 11.26 -22.06 -11.73
C GLU A 237 10.20 -21.89 -10.63
N ARG A 238 9.86 -22.98 -9.94
CA ARG A 238 8.87 -22.99 -8.82
C ARG A 238 9.53 -22.67 -7.47
N TYR A 239 8.76 -22.10 -6.55
CA TYR A 239 9.21 -21.78 -5.19
C TYR A 239 9.71 -22.99 -4.39
N SER A 240 9.23 -24.21 -4.68
CA SER A 240 9.69 -25.45 -4.03
C SER A 240 11.20 -25.69 -4.18
N LYS A 241 11.83 -25.20 -5.26
CA LYS A 241 13.29 -25.31 -5.43
C LYS A 241 14.08 -24.42 -4.46
N LEU A 242 13.47 -23.37 -3.90
CA LEU A 242 14.09 -22.58 -2.83
C LEU A 242 14.01 -23.34 -1.50
N GLU A 243 12.93 -24.09 -1.27
CA GLU A 243 12.75 -24.90 -0.05
C GLU A 243 13.87 -25.94 0.08
N ASP A 244 14.03 -26.77 -0.95
CA ASP A 244 15.04 -27.84 -0.98
C ASP A 244 16.47 -27.28 -0.81
N LYS A 245 16.73 -26.11 -1.39
CA LYS A 245 18.08 -25.54 -1.48
C LYS A 245 18.52 -24.86 -0.20
N PHE A 246 17.61 -24.14 0.44
CA PHE A 246 17.92 -23.33 1.62
C PHE A 246 17.51 -24.03 2.92
N ASP A 247 16.96 -25.25 2.84
CA ASP A 247 16.36 -25.98 3.96
C ASP A 247 15.34 -25.10 4.72
N ILE A 248 14.48 -24.45 3.93
CA ILE A 248 13.43 -23.54 4.42
C ILE A 248 12.07 -24.03 3.94
N LYS A 249 11.02 -23.54 4.59
CA LYS A 249 9.65 -23.61 4.06
C LYS A 249 9.28 -22.27 3.44
N VAL A 250 8.78 -22.27 2.21
CA VAL A 250 8.39 -21.07 1.46
C VAL A 250 6.87 -21.00 1.35
N GLU A 251 6.31 -19.88 1.79
CA GLU A 251 4.88 -19.61 1.73
C GLU A 251 4.66 -18.30 0.99
N ILE A 252 3.68 -18.27 0.07
CA ILE A 252 3.30 -17.07 -0.68
C ILE A 252 2.06 -16.48 -0.02
N VAL A 253 2.14 -15.19 0.29
CA VAL A 253 1.01 -14.43 0.82
C VAL A 253 0.66 -13.34 -0.19
N GLY A 254 -0.58 -13.33 -0.66
CA GLY A 254 -1.10 -12.41 -1.68
C GLY A 254 -2.36 -11.71 -1.21
#